data_AF-A0A1K1M3B1-F1
#
_entry.id   AF-A0A1K1M3B1-F1
#
_cell.length_a   1.000
_cell.length_b   1.000
_cell.length_c   1.000
_cell.angle_alpha   90.00
_cell.angle_beta   90.00
_cell.angle_gamma   90.00
#
_symmetry.space_group_name_H-M   'P 1'
#
loop_
_entity.id
_entity.type
_entity.pdbx_description
1 polymer ?
#
loop_
_entity_poly.entity_id
_entity_poly.type
_entity_poly.pdbx_seq_one_letter_code
_entity_poly.pdbx_strand_id
1 'polypeptide(L)'
;MHGISQSAVWIKEPSADAGVVIVTSAALPKYMIDKLHVTIDDWDQVAYLAVAQSEALLVDWLRVGSSPEPSAGGDTCHARQLLRSVPHGSFLLEVGTVPGLTWLGSVCGHPLRVVELGTIASSTAAMDRQVEEVLSATRSLAKSVLQARGVI
;
A
#
# COMPACT_ATOMS: atom_id res chain seq x y z
N MET A 1 10.36 -20.27 -8.03
CA MET A 1 8.98 -19.94 -7.62
C MET A 1 9.08 -18.89 -6.51
N HIS A 2 8.89 -17.61 -6.84
CA HIS A 2 8.94 -16.53 -5.84
C HIS A 2 7.64 -16.55 -5.07
N GLY A 3 7.66 -17.11 -3.87
CA GLY A 3 6.54 -17.03 -2.96
C GLY A 3 6.30 -15.56 -2.63
N ILE A 4 5.18 -15.02 -3.10
CA ILE A 4 4.54 -13.90 -2.45
C ILE A 4 4.31 -14.38 -1.01
N SER A 5 5.11 -13.89 -0.06
CA SER A 5 4.95 -14.26 1.33
C SER A 5 3.49 -14.04 1.72
N GLN A 6 2.88 -15.02 2.39
CA GLN A 6 1.47 -15.01 2.81
C GLN A 6 1.07 -13.75 3.61
N SER A 7 2.07 -12.95 4.01
CA SER A 7 1.94 -11.69 4.74
C SER A 7 1.44 -10.50 3.92
N ALA A 8 1.59 -10.47 2.58
CA ALA A 8 1.01 -9.41 1.75
C ALA A 8 0.89 -9.82 0.27
N VAL A 9 -0.13 -9.31 -0.43
CA VAL A 9 -0.42 -9.63 -1.83
C VAL A 9 -0.76 -8.38 -2.63
N TRP A 10 -0.22 -8.27 -3.84
CA TRP A 10 -0.63 -7.25 -4.80
C TRP A 10 -2.00 -7.63 -5.38
N ILE A 11 -3.01 -6.80 -5.10
CA ILE A 11 -4.31 -6.88 -5.75
C ILE A 11 -4.23 -6.22 -7.14
N LYS A 12 -3.46 -5.13 -7.23
CA LYS A 12 -3.04 -4.51 -8.49
C LYS A 12 -1.57 -4.13 -8.39
N GLU A 13 -0.74 -4.67 -9.28
CA GLU A 13 0.69 -4.38 -9.30
C GLU A 13 0.97 -2.92 -9.71
N PRO A 14 2.07 -2.31 -9.20
CA PRO A 14 2.47 -0.99 -9.63
C PRO A 14 2.97 -1.00 -11.07
N SER A 15 2.49 -0.06 -11.87
CA SER A 15 3.05 0.29 -13.17
C SER A 15 4.29 1.19 -13.01
N ALA A 16 4.99 1.46 -14.11
CA ALA A 16 6.08 2.44 -14.12
C ALA A 16 5.60 3.86 -13.78
N ASP A 17 4.33 4.17 -14.05
CA ASP A 17 3.73 5.48 -13.82
C ASP A 17 3.01 5.59 -12.47
N ALA A 18 2.99 4.50 -11.68
CA ALA A 18 2.38 4.51 -10.37
C ALA A 18 2.88 5.70 -9.54
N GLY A 19 1.91 6.47 -9.03
CA GLY A 19 2.12 7.62 -8.17
C GLY A 19 1.54 7.40 -6.78
N VAL A 20 0.55 6.53 -6.65
CA VAL A 20 -0.08 6.18 -5.36
C VAL A 20 -0.22 4.67 -5.25
N VAL A 21 0.13 4.13 -4.09
CA VAL A 21 -0.11 2.74 -3.74
C VAL A 21 -1.10 2.72 -2.58
N ILE A 22 -2.30 2.21 -2.82
CA ILE A 22 -3.23 1.90 -1.74
C ILE A 22 -2.66 0.72 -0.97
N VAL A 23 -2.56 0.83 0.36
CA VAL A 23 -2.10 -0.24 1.23
C VAL A 23 -3.16 -0.50 2.29
N THR A 24 -3.81 -1.65 2.23
CA THR A 24 -4.85 -2.01 3.22
C THR A 24 -4.37 -3.12 4.12
N SER A 25 -4.84 -3.15 5.37
CA SER A 25 -4.76 -4.39 6.15
C SER A 25 -5.75 -5.42 5.59
N ALA A 26 -5.43 -6.72 5.71
CA ALA A 26 -6.36 -7.78 5.29
C ALA A 26 -7.63 -7.87 6.16
N ALA A 27 -7.75 -7.02 7.18
CA ALA A 27 -8.97 -6.93 8.00
C ALA A 27 -10.12 -6.19 7.29
N LEU A 28 -9.88 -5.56 6.13
CA LEU A 28 -10.97 -4.96 5.36
C LEU A 28 -11.92 -6.01 4.78
N PRO A 29 -13.24 -5.75 4.77
CA PRO A 29 -14.20 -6.65 4.12
C PRO A 29 -13.86 -6.86 2.65
N LYS A 30 -14.00 -8.11 2.20
CA LYS A 30 -13.82 -8.48 0.79
C LYS A 30 -14.63 -7.59 -0.17
N TYR A 31 -15.85 -7.20 0.22
CA TYR A 31 -16.68 -6.29 -0.56
C TYR A 31 -15.96 -4.97 -0.90
N MET A 32 -15.28 -4.36 0.07
CA MET A 32 -14.57 -3.10 -0.13
C MET A 32 -13.32 -3.30 -0.97
N ILE A 33 -12.56 -4.38 -0.73
CA ILE A 33 -11.37 -4.75 -1.51
C ILE A 33 -11.76 -4.92 -2.98
N ASP A 34 -12.81 -5.70 -3.25
CA ASP A 34 -13.28 -5.99 -4.61
C ASP A 34 -13.76 -4.69 -5.30
N LYS A 35 -14.51 -3.82 -4.60
CA LYS A 35 -14.93 -2.53 -5.17
C LYS A 35 -13.78 -1.59 -5.46
N LEU A 36 -12.81 -1.48 -4.53
CA LEU A 36 -11.61 -0.68 -4.75
C LEU A 36 -10.86 -1.19 -5.97
N HIS A 37 -10.61 -2.50 -6.03
CA HIS A 37 -9.93 -3.14 -7.15
C HIS A 37 -10.60 -2.86 -8.50
N VAL A 38 -11.91 -3.11 -8.60
CA VAL A 38 -12.68 -2.84 -9.83
C VAL A 38 -12.61 -1.38 -10.24
N THR A 39 -12.65 -0.45 -9.28
CA THR A 39 -12.68 0.98 -9.61
C THR A 39 -11.31 1.52 -10.04
N ILE A 40 -10.23 1.03 -9.43
CA ILE A 40 -8.87 1.48 -9.74
C ILE A 40 -8.23 0.68 -10.89
N ASP A 41 -8.90 -0.34 -11.43
CA ASP A 41 -8.32 -1.23 -12.45
C ASP A 41 -7.78 -0.44 -13.64
N ASP A 42 -8.57 0.51 -14.15
CA ASP A 42 -8.23 1.41 -15.26
C ASP A 42 -7.29 2.59 -14.86
N TRP A 43 -6.87 2.69 -13.60
CA TRP A 43 -6.06 3.83 -13.13
C TRP A 43 -4.57 3.46 -13.13
N ASP A 44 -3.87 3.71 -14.24
CA ASP A 44 -2.44 3.34 -14.39
C ASP A 44 -1.53 3.89 -13.28
N GLN A 45 -1.90 5.03 -12.70
CA GLN A 45 -1.12 5.70 -11.66
C GLN A 45 -1.35 5.12 -10.25
N VAL A 46 -2.22 4.12 -10.11
CA VAL A 46 -2.59 3.55 -8.82
C VAL A 46 -2.30 2.06 -8.78
N ALA A 47 -1.60 1.65 -7.73
CA ALA A 47 -1.38 0.25 -7.37
C ALA A 47 -2.12 -0.08 -6.08
N TYR A 48 -2.32 -1.36 -5.80
CA TYR A 48 -3.00 -1.81 -4.60
C TYR A 48 -2.36 -3.05 -3.97
N LEU A 49 -1.86 -2.87 -2.74
CA LEU A 49 -1.28 -3.89 -1.88
C LEU A 49 -2.21 -4.20 -0.70
N ALA A 50 -2.54 -5.48 -0.49
CA ALA A 50 -3.23 -5.95 0.71
C ALA A 50 -2.23 -6.65 1.64
N VAL A 51 -2.10 -6.16 2.87
CA VAL A 51 -1.16 -6.66 3.88
C VAL A 51 -1.90 -7.48 4.92
N ALA A 52 -1.70 -8.79 4.92
CA ALA A 52 -2.31 -9.73 5.86
C ALA A 52 -1.59 -9.82 7.20
N GLN A 53 -0.25 -9.71 7.22
CA GLN A 53 0.55 -9.87 8.43
C GLN A 53 1.56 -8.73 8.56
N SER A 54 1.07 -7.55 8.96
CA SER A 54 1.92 -6.36 9.18
C SER A 54 3.08 -6.64 10.14
N GLU A 55 2.79 -7.27 11.27
CA GLU A 55 3.78 -7.55 12.32
C GLU A 55 4.91 -8.46 11.83
N ALA A 56 4.58 -9.51 11.06
CA ALA A 56 5.58 -10.40 10.48
C ALA A 56 6.52 -9.65 9.54
N LEU A 57 5.99 -8.73 8.71
CA LEU A 57 6.80 -7.90 7.83
C LEU A 57 7.67 -6.90 8.61
N LEU A 58 7.14 -6.34 9.70
CA LEU A 58 7.88 -5.41 10.57
C LEU A 58 9.06 -6.11 11.25
N VAL A 59 8.82 -7.27 11.85
CA VAL A 59 9.85 -8.08 12.52
C VAL A 59 10.94 -8.47 11.53
N ASP A 60 10.57 -8.88 10.32
CA ASP A 60 11.54 -9.19 9.26
C ASP A 60 12.39 -7.99 8.87
N TRP A 61 11.78 -6.80 8.73
CA TRP A 61 12.50 -5.57 8.42
C TRP A 61 13.46 -5.14 9.54
N LEU A 62 13.01 -5.15 10.80
CA LEU A 62 13.85 -4.79 11.95
C LEU A 62 15.01 -5.75 12.12
N ARG A 63 14.80 -7.04 11.86
CA ARG A 63 15.85 -8.07 11.92
C ARG A 63 16.96 -7.77 10.92
N VAL A 64 16.61 -7.47 9.66
CA VAL A 64 17.58 -7.11 8.61
C VAL A 64 18.30 -5.80 8.94
N GLY A 65 17.59 -4.80 9.48
CA GLY A 65 18.17 -3.51 9.87
C GLY A 65 19.12 -3.57 11.08
N SER A 66 19.04 -4.63 11.89
CA SER A 66 19.86 -4.81 13.10
C SER A 66 21.13 -5.62 12.87
N SER A 67 21.31 -6.20 11.68
CA SER A 67 22.50 -7.02 11.38
C SER A 67 23.72 -6.14 11.07
N PRO A 68 24.84 -6.27 11.81
CA PRO A 68 26.01 -5.41 11.67
C PRO A 68 26.86 -5.67 10.42
N GLU A 69 26.67 -6.80 9.75
CA GLU A 69 27.44 -7.19 8.55
C GLU A 69 26.51 -7.14 7.33
N PRO A 70 26.77 -6.32 6.31
CA PRO A 70 26.11 -6.47 5.02
C PRO A 70 26.59 -7.78 4.39
N SER A 71 25.88 -8.87 4.69
CA SER A 71 26.11 -10.16 4.04
C SER A 71 26.16 -9.98 2.53
N ALA A 72 27.18 -10.55 1.89
CA ALA A 72 27.54 -10.36 0.48
C ALA A 72 26.49 -10.81 -0.57
N GLY A 73 25.24 -11.01 -0.15
CA GLY A 73 24.10 -11.36 -0.97
C GLY A 73 22.82 -10.71 -0.46
N GLY A 74 22.75 -9.37 -0.48
CA GLY A 74 21.52 -8.58 -0.50
C GLY A 74 20.32 -9.14 0.27
N ASP A 75 20.47 -9.36 1.58
CA ASP A 75 19.35 -9.72 2.47
C ASP A 75 18.36 -8.54 2.47
N THR A 76 17.42 -8.59 1.53
CA THR A 76 16.34 -7.63 1.42
C THR A 76 15.16 -8.23 2.15
N CYS A 77 14.70 -7.57 3.20
CA CYS A 77 13.48 -7.98 3.89
C CYS A 77 12.29 -8.00 2.91
N HIS A 78 11.27 -8.79 3.22
CA HIS A 78 10.10 -8.97 2.35
C HIS A 78 9.38 -7.64 2.07
N ALA A 79 9.31 -6.74 3.04
CA ALA A 79 8.73 -5.41 2.84
C ALA A 79 9.48 -4.62 1.75
N ARG A 80 10.82 -4.69 1.73
CA ARG A 80 11.65 -4.06 0.70
C ARG A 80 11.49 -4.75 -0.66
N GLN A 81 11.37 -6.08 -0.67
CA GLN A 81 11.12 -6.82 -1.91
C GLN A 81 9.75 -6.51 -2.53
N LEU A 82 8.73 -6.29 -1.70
CA LEU A 82 7.41 -5.86 -2.15
C LEU A 82 7.46 -4.46 -2.74
N LEU A 83 8.07 -3.51 -2.01
CA LEU A 83 8.11 -2.10 -2.41
C LEU A 83 9.12 -1.79 -3.51
N ARG A 84 10.01 -2.72 -3.88
CA ARG A 84 11.04 -2.49 -4.93
C ARG A 84 10.44 -2.15 -6.31
N SER A 85 9.24 -2.61 -6.59
CA SER A 85 8.53 -2.33 -7.85
C SER A 85 7.75 -1.01 -7.81
N VAL A 86 7.67 -0.36 -6.65
CA VAL A 86 7.01 0.93 -6.50
C VAL A 86 7.95 2.03 -6.97
N PRO A 87 7.56 2.87 -7.95
CA PRO A 87 8.40 3.95 -8.44
C PRO A 87 8.80 4.93 -7.31
N HIS A 88 10.03 5.42 -7.38
CA HIS A 88 10.50 6.45 -6.45
C HIS A 88 9.61 7.71 -6.50
N GLY A 89 9.38 8.33 -5.35
CA GLY A 89 8.49 9.49 -5.23
C GLY A 89 6.99 9.16 -5.23
N SER A 90 6.60 7.88 -5.33
CA SER A 90 5.21 7.46 -5.12
C SER A 90 4.80 7.58 -3.65
N PHE A 91 3.52 7.87 -3.42
CA PHE A 91 2.91 7.87 -2.08
C PHE A 91 2.39 6.49 -1.73
N LEU A 92 2.53 6.12 -0.45
CA LEU A 92 1.75 5.03 0.14
C LEU A 92 0.52 5.62 0.83
N LEU A 93 -0.65 5.10 0.51
CA LEU A 93 -1.92 5.46 1.16
C LEU A 93 -2.37 4.28 2.02
N GLU A 94 -2.07 4.35 3.31
CA GLU A 94 -2.58 3.38 4.27
C GLU A 94 -4.08 3.57 4.49
N VAL A 95 -4.84 2.49 4.40
CA VAL A 95 -6.30 2.48 4.56
C VAL A 95 -6.68 1.39 5.56
N GLY A 96 -7.39 1.78 6.62
CA GLY A 96 -7.80 0.85 7.66
C GLY A 96 -8.58 1.51 8.78
N THR A 97 -8.95 0.71 9.77
CA THR A 97 -9.64 1.19 10.98
C THR A 97 -8.68 1.76 12.02
N VAL A 98 -7.46 1.22 12.06
CA VAL A 98 -6.39 1.63 12.98
C VAL A 98 -5.09 1.69 12.16
N PRO A 99 -4.33 2.79 12.21
CA PRO A 99 -3.04 2.88 11.55
C PRO A 99 -2.03 1.91 12.19
N GLY A 100 -1.40 1.08 11.37
CA GLY A 100 -0.40 0.09 11.78
C GLY A 100 0.63 -0.25 10.69
N LEU A 101 0.61 0.45 9.57
CA LEU A 101 1.48 0.24 8.41
C LEU A 101 2.35 1.47 8.10
N THR A 102 2.31 2.51 8.94
CA THR A 102 3.04 3.76 8.74
C THR A 102 4.56 3.56 8.59
N TRP A 103 5.11 2.53 9.21
CA TRP A 103 6.51 2.13 9.10
C TRP A 103 6.92 1.70 7.68
N LEU A 104 5.98 1.25 6.84
CA LEU A 104 6.27 0.85 5.45
C LEU A 104 6.85 2.00 4.63
N GLY A 105 6.44 3.25 4.90
CA GLY A 105 7.00 4.42 4.25
C GLY A 105 8.51 4.53 4.46
N SER A 106 9.00 4.15 5.64
CA SER A 106 10.43 4.21 5.99
C SER A 106 11.28 3.13 5.32
N VAL A 107 10.67 2.05 4.81
CA VAL A 107 11.41 0.92 4.22
C VAL A 107 12.17 1.33 2.95
N CYS A 108 11.53 2.13 2.09
CA CYS A 108 12.10 2.63 0.83
C CYS A 108 12.05 4.17 0.72
N GLY A 109 11.64 4.87 1.78
CA GLY A 109 11.56 6.32 1.82
C GLY A 109 10.36 6.91 1.08
N HIS A 110 9.25 6.17 1.00
CA HIS A 110 8.02 6.68 0.39
C HIS A 110 7.25 7.56 1.39
N PRO A 111 6.77 8.74 0.96
CA PRO A 111 5.84 9.50 1.78
C PRO A 111 4.56 8.69 1.99
N LEU A 112 4.12 8.61 3.24
CA LEU A 112 2.91 7.88 3.62
C LEU A 112 1.81 8.83 4.09
N ARG A 113 0.57 8.49 3.74
CA ARG A 113 -0.66 9.12 4.22
C ARG A 113 -1.61 8.05 4.73
N VAL A 114 -2.50 8.43 5.63
CA VAL A 114 -3.43 7.50 6.26
C VAL A 114 -4.86 7.99 6.02
N VAL A 115 -5.74 7.06 5.67
CA VAL A 115 -7.20 7.23 5.64
C VAL A 115 -7.76 6.30 6.70
N GLU A 116 -8.23 6.89 7.79
CA GLU A 116 -8.84 6.18 8.90
C GLU A 116 -10.35 6.05 8.64
N LEU A 117 -10.78 4.82 8.36
CA LEU A 117 -12.19 4.52 8.05
C LEU A 117 -13.09 4.46 9.30
N GLY A 118 -12.51 4.58 10.49
CA GLY A 118 -13.20 4.33 11.75
C GLY A 118 -13.69 2.87 11.84
N THR A 119 -14.89 2.65 12.39
CA THR A 119 -15.50 1.32 12.39
C THR A 119 -15.95 0.93 10.98
N ILE A 120 -15.57 -0.26 10.53
CA ILE A 120 -16.07 -0.80 9.26
C ILE A 120 -17.59 -0.89 9.28
N ALA A 121 -18.22 -0.30 8.27
CA ALA A 121 -19.66 -0.27 8.18
C ALA A 121 -20.25 -1.67 7.98
N SER A 122 -21.42 -1.91 8.57
CA SER A 122 -22.12 -3.20 8.48
C SER A 122 -23.02 -3.33 7.25
N SER A 123 -23.38 -2.22 6.59
CA SER A 123 -24.22 -2.20 5.39
C SER A 123 -23.42 -1.84 4.14
N THR A 124 -23.79 -2.40 3.00
CA THR A 124 -23.13 -2.16 1.71
C THR A 124 -23.17 -0.68 1.31
N ALA A 125 -24.31 0.01 1.53
CA ALA A 125 -24.45 1.43 1.22
C ALA A 125 -23.52 2.33 2.06
N ALA A 126 -23.18 1.92 3.28
CA ALA A 126 -22.24 2.65 4.12
C ALA A 126 -20.78 2.26 3.81
N MET A 127 -20.51 0.99 3.50
CA MET A 127 -19.21 0.56 2.95
C MET A 127 -18.89 1.28 1.63
N ASP A 128 -19.90 1.54 0.79
CA ASP A 128 -19.74 2.30 -0.45
C ASP A 128 -19.24 3.73 -0.20
N ARG A 129 -19.66 4.37 0.89
CA ARG A 129 -19.16 5.69 1.28
C ARG A 129 -17.70 5.62 1.74
N GLN A 130 -17.34 4.58 2.51
CA GLN A 130 -15.97 4.35 2.94
C GLN A 130 -15.05 4.06 1.73
N VAL A 131 -15.54 3.31 0.73
CA VAL A 131 -14.83 3.10 -0.53
C VAL A 131 -14.64 4.43 -1.27
N GLU A 132 -15.68 5.25 -1.40
CA GLU A 132 -15.59 6.55 -2.09
C GLU A 132 -14.62 7.52 -1.37
N GLU A 133 -14.58 7.50 -0.03
CA GLU A 133 -13.60 8.27 0.74
C GLU A 133 -12.15 7.90 0.36
N VAL A 134 -11.86 6.60 0.30
CA VAL A 134 -10.55 6.10 -0.12
C VAL A 134 -10.23 6.49 -1.56
N LEU A 135 -11.19 6.36 -2.48
CA LEU A 135 -11.00 6.72 -3.88
C LEU A 135 -10.78 8.23 -4.05
N SER A 136 -11.50 9.06 -3.31
CA SER A 136 -11.33 10.52 -3.30
C SER A 136 -9.94 10.93 -2.79
N ALA A 137 -9.48 10.33 -1.70
CA ALA A 137 -8.13 10.55 -1.17
C ALA A 137 -7.05 10.09 -2.18
N THR A 138 -7.25 8.93 -2.80
CA THR A 138 -6.36 8.38 -3.82
C THR A 138 -6.26 9.32 -5.03
N ARG A 139 -7.39 9.80 -5.57
CA ARG A 139 -7.42 10.77 -6.69
C ARG A 139 -6.69 12.06 -6.35
N SER A 140 -6.91 12.58 -5.15
CA SER A 140 -6.27 13.80 -4.69
C SER A 140 -4.74 13.65 -4.62
N LEU A 141 -4.25 12.51 -4.13
CA LEU A 141 -2.82 12.21 -4.10
C LEU A 141 -2.23 11.97 -5.50
N ALA A 142 -2.91 11.20 -6.35
CA ALA A 142 -2.45 10.96 -7.72
C ALA A 142 -2.33 12.27 -8.50
N LYS A 143 -3.32 13.17 -8.37
CA LYS A 143 -3.26 14.51 -8.94
C LYS A 143 -2.07 15.32 -8.42
N SER A 144 -1.82 15.29 -7.11
CA SER A 144 -0.67 15.97 -6.50
C SER A 144 0.67 15.45 -7.06
N VAL A 145 0.79 14.14 -7.25
CA VAL A 145 1.99 13.53 -7.84
C VAL A 145 2.17 13.96 -9.30
N LEU A 146 1.12 13.96 -10.10
CA LEU A 146 1.21 14.42 -11.50
C LEU A 146 1.62 15.89 -11.61
N GLN A 147 1.08 16.75 -10.74
CA GLN A 147 1.44 18.15 -10.68
C GLN A 147 2.92 18.31 -10.29
N ALA A 148 3.40 17.56 -9.29
CA ALA A 148 4.80 17.57 -8.89
C ALA A 148 5.74 17.06 -10.00
N ARG A 149 5.26 16.15 -10.86
CA ARG A 149 5.99 15.63 -12.03
C ARG A 149 5.89 16.54 -13.27
N GLY A 150 5.10 17.62 -13.23
CA GLY A 150 4.92 18.55 -14.35
C GLY A 150 4.12 17.98 -15.52
N VAL A 151 3.30 16.95 -15.28
CA VAL A 151 2.51 16.27 -16.32
C VAL A 151 1.18 16.98 -16.59
N ILE A 152 0.65 17.70 -15.60
CA ILE A 152 -0.59 18.48 -15.67
C ILE A 152 -0.46 19.84 -14.97
#